data_AF-A0A961VUT9-F1
#
_entry.id   AF-A0A961VUT9-F1
#
_cell.length_a   1.000
_cell.length_b   1.000
_cell.length_c   1.000
_cell.angle_alpha   90.00
_cell.angle_beta   90.00
_cell.angle_gamma   90.00
#
_symmetry.space_group_name_H-M   'P 1'
#
loop_
_entity.id
_entity.type
_entity.pdbx_description
1 polymer ?
#
loop_
_entity_poly.entity_id
_entity_poly.type
_entity_poly.pdbx_seq_one_letter_code
_entity_poly.pdbx_strand_id
1 'polypeptide(L)'
;MTNVNLRDALERLGLKQVELARLLDVSARTVSLWATGEGSLPGPVAAYLRVLGLLPADLLAAELRRVNGRSKMIDEGLYNVEYRSSFFCDESGACGSALAVLRNGKILGSDRWGGVFSGSYEFDPVKETNSVHLRLHVPPEGELVTGFAAGPKGAIIEIAGQFERAAPVSQTVADIAGEPVEVTMTFLGALPN
;
A
#
# COMPACT_ATOMS: atom_id res chain seq x y z
N MET A 1 -4.08 -25.14 -32.92
CA MET A 1 -3.98 -24.10 -31.87
C MET A 1 -2.63 -23.42 -32.05
N THR A 2 -2.61 -22.17 -32.49
CA THR A 2 -1.37 -21.43 -32.76
C THR A 2 -0.56 -21.31 -31.48
N ASN A 3 0.65 -21.91 -31.47
CA ASN A 3 1.65 -21.68 -30.44
C ASN A 3 1.93 -20.17 -30.42
N VAL A 4 1.35 -19.47 -29.45
CA VAL A 4 1.68 -18.08 -29.20
C VAL A 4 3.13 -18.09 -28.75
N ASN A 5 4.03 -17.64 -29.61
CA ASN A 5 5.40 -17.38 -29.22
C ASN A 5 5.36 -16.30 -28.13
N LEU A 6 5.75 -16.67 -26.91
CA LEU A 6 5.67 -15.78 -25.75
C LEU A 6 6.45 -14.49 -26.00
N ARG A 7 7.58 -14.56 -26.70
CA ARG A 7 8.40 -13.39 -27.01
C ARG A 7 7.65 -12.37 -27.87
N ASP A 8 7.01 -12.84 -28.93
CA ASP A 8 6.25 -12.00 -29.85
C ASP A 8 5.02 -11.38 -29.16
N ALA A 9 4.38 -12.15 -28.28
CA ALA A 9 3.27 -11.65 -27.47
C ALA A 9 3.72 -10.55 -26.51
N LEU A 10 4.86 -10.72 -25.85
CA LEU A 10 5.41 -9.72 -24.94
C LEU A 10 5.83 -8.44 -25.66
N GLU A 11 6.50 -8.56 -26.79
CA GLU A 11 6.92 -7.42 -27.61
C GLU A 11 5.72 -6.61 -28.09
N ARG A 12 4.67 -7.28 -28.60
CA ARG A 12 3.42 -6.62 -29.01
C ARG A 12 2.71 -5.90 -27.87
N LEU A 13 2.81 -6.44 -26.65
CA LEU A 13 2.21 -5.85 -25.45
C LEU A 13 3.11 -4.79 -24.79
N GLY A 14 4.34 -4.57 -25.28
CA GLY A 14 5.32 -3.70 -24.63
C GLY A 14 5.75 -4.20 -23.24
N LEU A 15 5.60 -5.50 -22.97
CA LEU A 15 5.83 -6.12 -21.67
C LEU A 15 7.23 -6.74 -21.60
N LYS A 16 7.96 -6.52 -20.51
CA LYS A 16 9.19 -7.23 -20.20
C LYS A 16 8.89 -8.57 -19.51
N GLN A 17 9.78 -9.55 -19.65
CA GLN A 17 9.64 -10.85 -18.97
C GLN A 17 9.54 -10.71 -17.44
N VAL A 18 10.27 -9.77 -16.85
CA VAL A 18 10.22 -9.49 -15.40
C VAL A 18 8.85 -8.94 -14.98
N GLU A 19 8.21 -8.13 -15.83
CA GLU A 19 6.88 -7.58 -15.57
C GLU A 19 5.82 -8.68 -15.66
N LEU A 20 5.93 -9.58 -16.65
CA LEU A 20 5.07 -10.77 -16.73
C LEU A 20 5.26 -11.69 -15.52
N ALA A 21 6.49 -11.86 -15.04
CA ALA A 21 6.76 -12.66 -13.85
C ALA A 21 6.03 -12.09 -12.62
N ARG A 22 6.04 -10.77 -12.46
CA ARG A 22 5.29 -10.05 -11.41
C ARG A 22 3.78 -10.15 -11.59
N LEU A 23 3.27 -10.07 -12.83
CA LEU A 23 1.85 -10.22 -13.15
C LEU A 23 1.30 -11.58 -12.69
N LEU A 24 2.10 -12.62 -12.91
CA LEU A 24 1.69 -14.01 -12.71
C LEU A 24 2.11 -14.58 -11.34
N ASP A 25 2.82 -13.80 -10.53
CA ASP A 25 3.42 -14.23 -9.26
C ASP A 25 4.31 -15.48 -9.41
N VAL A 26 5.21 -15.44 -10.39
CA VAL A 26 6.19 -16.50 -10.66
C VAL A 26 7.60 -15.92 -10.76
N SER A 27 8.62 -16.79 -10.72
CA SER A 27 10.00 -16.34 -10.89
C SER A 27 10.27 -15.85 -12.32
N ALA A 28 11.17 -14.88 -12.49
CA ALA A 28 11.64 -14.45 -13.81
C ALA A 28 12.26 -15.60 -14.61
N ARG A 29 12.88 -16.56 -13.91
CA ARG A 29 13.42 -17.80 -14.51
C ARG A 29 12.31 -18.64 -15.14
N THR A 30 11.18 -18.79 -14.46
CA THR A 30 10.01 -19.52 -14.99
C THR A 30 9.55 -18.93 -16.31
N VAL A 31 9.43 -17.60 -16.39
CA VAL A 31 9.07 -16.90 -17.62
C VAL A 31 10.13 -17.06 -18.71
N SER A 32 11.42 -17.01 -18.35
CA SER A 32 12.52 -17.23 -19.29
C SER A 32 12.45 -18.62 -19.92
N LEU A 33 12.16 -19.67 -19.15
CA LEU A 33 12.02 -21.03 -19.67
C LEU A 33 10.88 -21.14 -20.69
N TRP A 34 9.77 -20.44 -20.47
CA TRP A 34 8.68 -20.38 -21.45
C TRP A 34 9.06 -19.61 -22.71
N ALA A 35 9.88 -18.55 -22.57
CA ALA A 35 10.31 -17.72 -23.69
C ALA A 35 11.39 -18.40 -24.55
N THR A 36 12.25 -19.24 -23.97
CA THR A 36 13.26 -20.03 -24.69
C THR A 36 12.71 -21.34 -25.26
N GLY A 37 11.49 -21.72 -24.88
CA GLY A 37 10.87 -23.00 -25.28
C GLY A 37 11.35 -24.20 -24.48
N GLU A 38 12.20 -24.00 -23.47
CA GLU A 38 12.63 -25.04 -22.52
C GLU A 38 11.49 -25.47 -21.57
N GLY A 39 10.44 -24.66 -21.45
CA GLY A 39 9.21 -25.00 -20.73
C GLY A 39 7.97 -24.69 -21.57
N SER A 40 6.93 -25.52 -21.44
CA SER A 40 5.64 -25.23 -22.07
C SER A 40 4.93 -24.06 -21.38
N LEU A 41 4.39 -23.13 -22.17
CA LEU A 41 3.58 -22.02 -21.66
C LEU A 41 2.25 -22.57 -21.12
N PRO A 42 1.90 -22.37 -19.83
CA PRO A 42 0.65 -22.87 -19.30
C PRO A 42 -0.57 -22.26 -20.01
N GLY A 43 -1.59 -23.08 -20.27
CA GLY A 43 -2.84 -22.64 -20.92
C GLY A 43 -3.51 -21.41 -20.29
N PRO A 44 -3.61 -21.31 -18.95
CA PRO A 44 -4.14 -20.12 -18.28
C PRO A 44 -3.32 -18.86 -18.56
N VAL A 45 -1.99 -18.97 -18.62
CA VAL A 45 -1.10 -17.84 -18.94
C VAL A 45 -1.31 -17.40 -20.40
N ALA A 46 -1.40 -18.34 -21.33
CA ALA A 46 -1.71 -18.04 -22.72
C ALA A 46 -3.09 -17.39 -22.88
N ALA A 47 -4.09 -17.82 -22.11
CA ALA A 47 -5.41 -17.19 -22.08
C ALA A 47 -5.34 -15.76 -21.54
N TYR A 48 -4.60 -15.53 -20.45
CA TYR A 48 -4.41 -14.20 -19.86
C TYR A 48 -3.73 -13.23 -20.83
N LEU A 49 -2.65 -13.65 -21.51
CA LEU A 49 -1.97 -12.85 -22.53
C LEU A 49 -2.88 -12.49 -23.72
N ARG A 50 -3.80 -13.39 -24.09
CA ARG A 50 -4.81 -13.09 -25.12
C ARG A 50 -5.77 -12.01 -24.66
N VAL A 51 -6.24 -12.07 -23.41
CA VAL A 51 -7.11 -11.03 -22.84
C VAL A 51 -6.39 -9.69 -22.82
N LEU A 52 -5.13 -9.65 -22.36
CA LEU A 52 -4.32 -8.42 -22.38
C LEU A 52 -4.16 -7.86 -23.80
N GLY A 53 -3.98 -8.73 -24.80
CA GLY A 53 -3.89 -8.32 -26.21
C GLY A 53 -5.19 -7.83 -26.85
N LEU A 54 -6.34 -8.00 -26.16
CA LEU A 54 -7.63 -7.47 -26.59
C LEU A 54 -7.98 -6.15 -25.88
N LEU A 55 -7.20 -5.74 -24.88
CA LEU A 55 -7.45 -4.50 -24.16
C LEU A 55 -7.12 -3.28 -25.04
N PRO A 56 -7.95 -2.22 -25.01
CA PRO A 56 -7.57 -0.89 -25.43
C PRO A 56 -6.26 -0.43 -24.80
N ALA A 57 -5.47 0.36 -25.54
CA ALA A 57 -4.11 0.74 -25.13
C ALA A 57 -4.05 1.49 -23.78
N ASP A 58 -5.08 2.29 -23.49
CA ASP A 58 -5.30 2.99 -22.23
C ASP A 58 -5.54 2.03 -21.06
N LEU A 59 -6.38 1.00 -21.24
CA LEU A 59 -6.62 -0.03 -20.23
C LEU A 59 -5.42 -0.95 -20.03
N LEU A 60 -4.71 -1.32 -21.10
CA LEU A 60 -3.46 -2.05 -20.99
C LEU A 60 -2.41 -1.23 -20.22
N ALA A 61 -2.25 0.05 -20.55
CA ALA A 61 -1.33 0.92 -19.83
C ALA A 61 -1.72 1.13 -18.36
N ALA A 62 -3.02 1.13 -18.03
CA ALA A 62 -3.51 1.16 -16.66
C ALA A 62 -3.19 -0.13 -15.91
N GLU A 63 -3.38 -1.29 -16.53
CA GLU A 63 -3.09 -2.60 -15.92
C GLU A 63 -1.59 -2.82 -15.70
N LEU A 64 -0.76 -2.41 -16.66
CA LEU A 64 0.70 -2.44 -16.53
C LEU A 64 1.19 -1.48 -15.43
N ARG A 65 0.61 -0.27 -15.35
CA ARG A 65 0.89 0.66 -14.25
C ARG A 65 0.47 0.10 -12.90
N ARG A 66 -0.68 -0.57 -12.79
CA ARG A 66 -1.13 -1.23 -11.57
C ARG A 66 -0.11 -2.25 -11.07
N VAL A 67 0.52 -3.00 -11.98
CA VAL A 67 1.44 -4.08 -11.61
C VAL A 67 2.85 -3.58 -11.32
N ASN A 68 3.32 -2.55 -12.04
CA ASN A 68 4.54 -1.85 -11.64
C ASN A 68 4.35 -1.08 -10.33
N GLY A 69 3.15 -0.56 -10.10
CA GLY A 69 2.73 0.10 -8.87
C GLY A 69 2.50 -0.84 -7.69
N ARG A 70 2.37 -2.17 -7.88
CA ARG A 70 2.28 -3.12 -6.74
C ARG A 70 3.48 -3.03 -5.82
N SER A 71 4.67 -2.80 -6.37
CA SER A 71 5.86 -2.50 -5.57
C SER A 71 5.92 -1.04 -5.08
N LYS A 72 4.83 -0.30 -5.17
CA LYS A 72 4.60 1.03 -4.61
C LYS A 72 3.32 1.06 -3.74
N MET A 73 2.63 -0.07 -3.59
CA MET A 73 1.52 -0.23 -2.65
C MET A 73 2.00 -0.53 -1.23
N ILE A 74 1.33 0.01 -0.22
CA ILE A 74 1.50 -0.46 1.17
C ILE A 74 1.09 -1.93 1.25
N ASP A 75 1.91 -2.75 1.90
CA ASP A 75 1.67 -4.18 2.07
C ASP A 75 0.54 -4.43 3.08
N GLU A 76 -0.12 -5.58 2.98
CA GLU A 76 -1.07 -6.02 4.00
C GLU A 76 -0.34 -6.65 5.18
N GLY A 77 -0.76 -6.35 6.39
CA GLY A 77 -0.05 -6.84 7.57
C GLY A 77 -0.25 -6.02 8.83
N LEU A 78 0.65 -6.27 9.76
CA LEU A 78 0.78 -5.56 11.02
C LEU A 78 1.85 -4.47 10.88
N TYR A 79 1.56 -3.30 11.43
CA TYR A 79 2.40 -2.13 11.38
C TYR A 79 2.55 -1.50 12.77
N ASN A 80 3.76 -1.11 13.14
CA ASN A 80 3.99 -0.13 14.19
C ASN A 80 3.82 1.27 13.56
N VAL A 81 3.08 2.15 14.22
CA VAL A 81 2.87 3.53 13.80
C VAL A 81 3.41 4.44 14.87
N GLU A 82 4.50 5.13 14.59
CA GLU A 82 5.08 6.13 15.48
C GLU A 82 4.67 7.51 15.00
N TYR A 83 4.36 8.41 15.94
CA TYR A 83 3.95 9.77 15.62
C TYR A 83 4.67 10.80 16.49
N ARG A 84 4.95 11.95 15.89
CA ARG A 84 5.68 13.06 16.49
C ARG A 84 5.01 14.39 16.16
N SER A 85 4.80 15.21 17.18
CA SER A 85 4.32 16.59 17.05
C SER A 85 5.33 17.54 17.70
N SER A 86 5.45 18.75 17.16
CA SER A 86 6.27 19.82 17.74
C SER A 86 5.75 20.33 19.08
N PHE A 87 4.50 20.01 19.46
CA PHE A 87 3.89 20.54 20.68
C PHE A 87 4.29 19.76 21.94
N PHE A 88 4.32 18.43 21.87
CA PHE A 88 4.53 17.56 23.04
C PHE A 88 5.85 16.78 23.06
N CYS A 89 6.56 16.64 21.93
CA CYS A 89 7.75 15.79 21.92
C CYS A 89 8.99 16.60 22.33
N ASP A 90 9.75 16.09 23.29
CA ASP A 90 11.08 16.62 23.61
C ASP A 90 12.11 16.24 22.51
N GLU A 91 13.36 16.66 22.69
CA GLU A 91 14.46 16.36 21.77
C GLU A 91 14.83 14.86 21.69
N SER A 92 14.21 13.98 22.51
CA SER A 92 14.69 12.62 22.77
C SER A 92 13.96 11.47 22.06
N GLY A 93 12.79 11.66 21.43
CA GLY A 93 12.13 10.58 20.70
C GLY A 93 10.68 10.80 20.28
N ALA A 94 10.07 9.75 19.70
CA ALA A 94 8.66 9.74 19.28
C ALA A 94 7.71 10.08 20.43
N CYS A 95 6.68 10.89 20.18
CA CYS A 95 5.67 11.25 21.20
C CYS A 95 4.81 10.05 21.59
N GLY A 96 4.59 9.14 20.66
CA GLY A 96 3.83 7.94 20.92
C GLY A 96 3.86 6.95 19.78
N SER A 97 3.25 5.80 20.06
CA SER A 97 3.13 4.72 19.11
C SER A 97 1.77 4.05 19.18
N ALA A 98 1.39 3.45 18.06
CA ALA A 98 0.17 2.70 17.86
C ALA A 98 0.45 1.43 17.07
N LEU A 99 -0.47 0.48 17.17
CA LEU A 99 -0.47 -0.72 16.34
C LEU A 99 -1.55 -0.55 15.27
N ALA A 100 -1.22 -0.85 14.01
CA ALA A 100 -2.17 -0.84 12.90
C ALA A 100 -2.18 -2.20 12.18
N VAL A 101 -3.36 -2.61 11.76
CA VAL A 101 -3.63 -3.77 10.92
C VAL A 101 -4.20 -3.29 9.59
N LEU A 102 -3.54 -3.68 8.50
CA LEU A 102 -3.93 -3.38 7.14
C LEU A 102 -4.39 -4.64 6.43
N ARG A 103 -5.61 -4.61 5.88
CA ARG A 103 -6.16 -5.72 5.10
C ARG A 103 -7.22 -5.23 4.12
N ASN A 104 -7.13 -5.65 2.87
CA ASN A 104 -8.09 -5.38 1.81
C ASN A 104 -8.47 -3.89 1.69
N GLY A 105 -7.49 -2.99 1.73
CA GLY A 105 -7.72 -1.54 1.65
C GLY A 105 -8.33 -0.92 2.91
N LYS A 106 -8.41 -1.66 4.02
CA LYS A 106 -8.87 -1.18 5.33
C LYS A 106 -7.74 -1.08 6.33
N ILE A 107 -7.82 -0.08 7.19
CA ILE A 107 -6.94 0.12 8.35
C ILE A 107 -7.78 0.07 9.61
N LEU A 108 -7.28 -0.64 10.61
CA LEU A 108 -7.75 -0.58 11.99
C LEU A 108 -6.54 -0.53 12.92
N GLY A 109 -6.60 0.29 13.95
CA GLY A 109 -5.53 0.32 14.94
C GLY A 109 -5.91 1.04 16.21
N SER A 110 -4.99 0.99 17.16
CA SER A 110 -5.13 1.66 18.44
C SER A 110 -3.79 2.00 19.05
N ASP A 111 -3.76 3.05 19.86
CA ASP A 111 -2.62 3.40 20.69
C ASP A 111 -2.77 2.90 22.13
N ARG A 112 -1.73 3.08 22.95
CA ARG A 112 -1.73 2.66 24.36
C ARG A 112 -2.58 3.56 25.28
N TRP A 113 -3.07 4.70 24.81
CA TRP A 113 -3.89 5.64 25.57
C TRP A 113 -5.38 5.45 25.32
N GLY A 114 -5.76 4.48 24.48
CA GLY A 114 -7.14 4.14 24.18
C GLY A 114 -7.70 4.88 22.97
N GLY A 115 -6.88 5.62 22.22
CA GLY A 115 -7.23 6.14 20.91
C GLY A 115 -7.41 4.98 19.93
N VAL A 116 -8.54 4.94 19.24
CA VAL A 116 -8.84 3.90 18.24
C VAL A 116 -9.06 4.55 16.89
N PHE A 117 -8.37 4.09 15.86
CA PHE A 117 -8.54 4.61 14.50
C PHE A 117 -8.96 3.52 13.54
N SER A 118 -9.81 3.90 12.59
CA SER A 118 -10.25 3.04 11.51
C SER A 118 -10.40 3.82 10.21
N GLY A 119 -10.25 3.15 9.07
CA GLY A 119 -10.37 3.83 7.79
C GLY A 119 -9.96 2.98 6.61
N SER A 120 -9.45 3.64 5.58
CA SER A 120 -9.07 3.01 4.33
C SER A 120 -7.77 3.57 3.76
N TYR A 121 -7.14 2.75 2.93
CA TYR A 121 -6.01 3.14 2.13
C TYR A 121 -6.20 2.69 0.69
N GLU A 122 -5.71 3.51 -0.24
CA GLU A 122 -5.77 3.25 -1.66
C GLU A 122 -4.50 3.74 -2.32
N PHE A 123 -4.02 2.99 -3.31
CA PHE A 123 -2.87 3.38 -4.12
C PHE A 123 -3.33 4.08 -5.39
N ASP A 124 -2.88 5.31 -5.60
CA ASP A 124 -3.06 6.05 -6.85
C ASP A 124 -1.91 5.68 -7.81
N PRO A 125 -2.17 4.93 -8.89
CA PRO A 125 -1.12 4.50 -9.82
C PRO A 125 -0.63 5.62 -10.75
N VAL A 126 -1.30 6.77 -10.78
CA VAL A 126 -0.88 7.95 -11.56
C VAL A 126 0.09 8.79 -10.75
N LYS A 127 -0.23 9.05 -9.47
CA LYS A 127 0.64 9.78 -8.56
C LYS A 127 1.72 8.92 -7.92
N GLU A 128 1.56 7.61 -8.01
CA GLU A 128 2.39 6.61 -7.35
C GLU A 128 2.44 6.79 -5.82
N THR A 129 1.33 7.23 -5.22
CA THR A 129 1.20 7.46 -3.78
C THR A 129 0.07 6.64 -3.18
N ASN A 130 0.22 6.27 -1.91
CA ASN A 130 -0.80 5.64 -1.10
C ASN A 130 -1.51 6.71 -0.30
N SER A 131 -2.80 6.93 -0.61
CA SER A 131 -3.65 7.81 0.17
C SER A 131 -4.25 7.04 1.32
N VAL A 132 -4.20 7.60 2.52
CA VAL A 132 -4.74 7.02 3.75
C VAL A 132 -5.74 8.00 4.34
N HIS A 133 -6.93 7.50 4.66
CA HIS A 133 -8.00 8.26 5.31
C HIS A 133 -8.46 7.51 6.54
N LEU A 134 -8.35 8.14 7.71
CA LEU A 134 -8.70 7.54 9.00
C LEU A 134 -9.70 8.41 9.75
N ARG A 135 -10.49 7.76 10.60
CA ARG A 135 -11.23 8.37 11.69
C ARG A 135 -10.63 7.90 13.00
N LEU A 136 -10.08 8.84 13.76
CA LEU A 136 -9.57 8.62 15.11
C LEU A 136 -10.67 8.95 16.12
N HIS A 137 -11.02 7.96 16.93
CA HIS A 137 -11.87 8.11 18.10
C HIS A 137 -10.98 8.39 19.32
N VAL A 138 -11.13 9.58 19.87
CA VAL A 138 -10.44 10.00 21.10
C VAL A 138 -11.40 9.78 22.27
N PRO A 139 -10.98 9.08 23.33
CA PRO A 139 -11.84 8.83 24.49
C PRO A 139 -12.22 10.14 25.22
N PRO A 140 -13.26 10.11 26.07
CA PRO A 140 -13.59 11.21 26.97
C PRO A 140 -12.38 11.69 27.77
N GLU A 141 -12.22 13.01 27.84
CA GLU A 141 -11.09 13.70 28.49
C GLU A 141 -9.71 13.34 27.91
N GLY A 142 -9.67 12.68 26.75
CA GLY A 142 -8.44 12.38 26.05
C GLY A 142 -7.81 13.64 25.45
N GLU A 143 -6.48 13.68 25.46
CA GLU A 143 -5.67 14.73 24.86
C GLU A 143 -4.77 14.14 23.77
N LEU A 144 -4.75 14.76 22.60
CA LEU A 144 -3.85 14.39 21.52
C LEU A 144 -2.44 14.93 21.75
N VAL A 145 -1.46 14.33 21.08
CA VAL A 145 -0.09 14.86 20.99
C VAL A 145 0.01 16.24 20.35
N THR A 146 -1.06 16.75 19.75
CA THR A 146 -1.18 18.11 19.22
C THR A 146 -1.64 19.12 20.27
N GLY A 147 -1.98 18.69 21.50
CA GLY A 147 -2.61 19.53 22.52
C GLY A 147 -4.12 19.67 22.38
N PHE A 148 -4.74 19.02 21.40
CA PHE A 148 -6.19 19.00 21.27
C PHE A 148 -6.82 18.16 22.40
N ALA A 149 -7.71 18.77 23.17
CA ALA A 149 -8.49 18.09 24.21
C ALA A 149 -9.90 17.76 23.74
N ALA A 150 -10.30 16.48 23.84
CA ALA A 150 -11.58 15.98 23.35
C ALA A 150 -12.79 16.32 24.25
N GLY A 151 -12.54 16.70 25.51
CA GLY A 151 -13.57 17.00 26.51
C GLY A 151 -14.41 15.78 26.93
N PRO A 152 -15.49 15.98 27.70
CA PRO A 152 -16.19 14.91 28.43
C PRO A 152 -16.94 13.90 27.57
N LYS A 153 -17.11 14.17 26.28
CA LYS A 153 -17.80 13.27 25.33
C LYS A 153 -16.84 12.53 24.41
N GLY A 154 -15.54 12.82 24.49
CA GLY A 154 -14.57 12.39 23.49
C GLY A 154 -14.76 13.14 22.17
N ALA A 155 -13.94 12.78 21.18
CA ALA A 155 -13.93 13.43 19.87
C ALA A 155 -13.71 12.42 18.75
N ILE A 156 -14.14 12.79 17.55
CA ILE A 156 -13.82 12.06 16.32
C ILE A 156 -13.05 13.02 15.43
N ILE A 157 -11.88 12.60 14.99
CA ILE A 157 -10.97 13.41 14.19
C ILE A 157 -10.71 12.68 12.88
N GLU A 158 -10.90 13.37 11.77
CA GLU A 158 -10.55 12.85 10.45
C GLU A 158 -9.07 13.15 10.18
N ILE A 159 -8.35 12.14 9.71
CA ILE A 159 -6.92 12.21 9.42
C ILE A 159 -6.74 11.80 7.97
N ALA A 160 -5.97 12.58 7.21
CA ALA A 160 -5.57 12.26 5.86
C ALA A 160 -4.05 12.31 5.75
N GLY A 161 -3.48 11.33 5.04
CA GLY A 161 -2.04 11.25 4.79
C GLY A 161 -1.73 10.64 3.43
N GLN A 162 -0.54 10.93 2.91
CA GLN A 162 -0.06 10.37 1.65
C GLN A 162 1.33 9.76 1.85
N PHE A 163 1.52 8.53 1.37
CA PHE A 163 2.79 7.80 1.50
C PHE A 163 3.31 7.37 0.11
N GLU A 164 4.55 7.69 -0.22
CA GLU A 164 5.19 7.31 -1.50
C GLU A 164 5.56 5.80 -1.59
N ARG A 165 5.40 5.07 -0.48
CA ARG A 165 5.96 3.74 -0.13
C ARG A 165 7.46 3.75 0.08
N ALA A 166 7.85 3.41 1.30
CA ALA A 166 9.16 2.89 1.63
C ALA A 166 8.95 1.66 2.53
N ALA A 167 9.17 0.46 1.99
CA ALA A 167 9.24 -0.74 2.82
C ALA A 167 10.70 -0.91 3.27
N PRO A 168 10.97 -1.25 4.55
CA PRO A 168 10.02 -1.59 5.60
C PRO A 168 9.47 -0.40 6.41
N VAL A 169 9.96 0.82 6.17
CA VAL A 169 9.61 2.02 6.94
C VAL A 169 9.14 3.14 6.02
N SER A 170 7.89 3.56 6.14
CA SER A 170 7.29 4.67 5.38
C SER A 170 7.05 5.87 6.28
N GLN A 171 7.33 7.07 5.78
CA GLN A 171 7.15 8.31 6.52
C GLN A 171 6.20 9.26 5.78
N THR A 172 5.45 10.05 6.52
CA THR A 172 4.63 11.14 6.00
C THR A 172 4.44 12.23 7.06
N VAL A 173 3.87 13.35 6.64
CA VAL A 173 3.29 14.35 7.54
C VAL A 173 1.77 14.32 7.33
N ALA A 174 1.05 14.00 8.40
CA ALA A 174 -0.41 14.01 8.41
C ALA A 174 -0.92 15.29 9.07
N ASP A 175 -2.03 15.82 8.57
CA ASP A 175 -2.79 16.86 9.27
C ASP A 175 -3.73 16.17 10.28
N ILE A 176 -3.56 16.51 11.56
CA ILE A 176 -4.39 16.02 12.65
C ILE A 176 -4.93 17.22 13.42
N ALA A 177 -6.24 17.47 13.26
CA ALA A 177 -6.93 18.60 13.88
C ALA A 177 -6.31 19.98 13.54
N GLY A 178 -5.79 20.14 12.32
CA GLY A 178 -5.17 21.38 11.84
C GLY A 178 -3.69 21.51 12.14
N GLU A 179 -3.10 20.52 12.82
CA GLU A 179 -1.68 20.52 13.20
C GLU A 179 -0.90 19.44 12.45
N PRO A 180 0.31 19.75 11.94
CA PRO A 180 1.15 18.77 11.26
C PRO A 180 1.74 17.78 12.27
N VAL A 181 1.61 16.49 11.98
CA VAL A 181 2.16 15.39 12.76
C VAL A 181 3.00 14.51 11.85
N GLU A 182 4.27 14.34 12.18
CA GLU A 182 5.14 13.38 11.50
C GLU A 182 4.71 11.97 11.89
N VAL A 183 4.50 11.11 10.90
CA VAL A 183 4.06 9.73 11.09
C VAL A 183 5.04 8.79 10.41
N THR A 184 5.52 7.80 11.14
CA THR A 184 6.38 6.71 10.65
C THR A 184 5.63 5.38 10.80
N MET A 185 5.43 4.68 9.69
CA MET A 185 4.84 3.33 9.65
C MET A 185 5.94 2.30 9.38
N THR A 186 6.10 1.34 10.28
CA THR A 186 7.07 0.24 10.16
C THR A 186 6.34 -1.08 10.02
N PHE A 187 6.60 -1.82 8.92
CA PHE A 187 6.02 -3.14 8.69
C PHE A 187 6.61 -4.17 9.65
N LEU A 188 5.75 -4.83 10.43
CA LEU A 188 6.13 -5.84 11.42
C LEU A 188 5.99 -7.26 10.88
N GLY A 189 5.08 -7.47 9.93
CA GLY A 189 4.89 -8.78 9.31
C GLY A 189 3.50 -8.96 8.70
N ALA A 190 3.37 -10.02 7.90
CA ALA A 190 2.11 -10.40 7.29
C ALA A 190 1.12 -10.93 8.36
N LEU A 191 -0.17 -10.81 8.07
CA LEU A 191 -1.21 -11.44 8.89
C LEU A 191 -1.16 -12.98 8.72
N PRO A 192 -1.45 -13.75 9.77
CA PRO A 192 -1.66 -15.19 9.63
C PRO A 192 -2.86 -15.46 8.71
N ASN A 193 -2.73 -16.52 7.90
CA ASN A 193 -3.78 -16.98 6.98
C ASN A 193 -4.95 -17.63 7.73
#